data_AF-A0A7C7NWQ8-F1
#
_entry.id   AF-A0A7C7NWQ8-F1
#
_cell.length_a   1.000
_cell.length_b   1.000
_cell.length_c   1.000
_cell.angle_alpha   90.00
_cell.angle_beta   90.00
_cell.angle_gamma   90.00
#
_symmetry.space_group_name_H-M   'P 1'
#
loop_
_entity.id
_entity.type
_entity.pdbx_description
1 polymer ?
#
loop_
_entity_poly.entity_id
_entity_poly.type
_entity_poly.pdbx_seq_one_letter_code
_entity_poly.pdbx_strand_id
1 'polypeptide(L)'
;MGRWLDFESNPWGQEVLQGVSLDLMYLAIGLAVLFTLGHWFWYRRRGFSKQEEVAEAQGSVAGIPERIVRHTLASRIFHWSMAASMLVLLVTAFVPLLGLEFAWVTIHWIAGAVLILTIVYHVIHSIGWQDFWSMMSMGAKDVREGISHFRHVLSPKAPTPEKPGKYPFDHRMYHNGIVVVSLAAIVTGVLMTLRIETPFWEPNTYYPFVDQAVSGYSELGEPVISLTPGATTGLMFVIHGIAGVSLILMVTAHIYFAIRPDKRWFTWSMIRGWIDREHYLAHFDPDKWSVSDGSVQEQAPGGAIADSVVSAPRVDD
;
A
#
# COMPACT_ATOMS: atom_id res chain seq x y z
N MET A 1 -3.27 -28.13 -14.72
CA MET A 1 -3.76 -27.69 -13.40
C MET A 1 -2.71 -26.72 -12.89
N GLY A 2 -3.04 -25.46 -12.61
CA GLY A 2 -2.02 -24.44 -12.26
C GLY A 2 -1.31 -24.81 -10.96
N ARG A 3 0.02 -24.82 -10.97
CA ARG A 3 0.81 -25.07 -9.77
C ARG A 3 0.89 -23.76 -9.02
N TRP A 4 0.34 -23.63 -7.82
CA TRP A 4 0.29 -22.35 -7.08
C TRP A 4 1.52 -22.13 -6.18
N LEU A 5 2.05 -23.22 -5.63
CA LEU A 5 3.22 -23.27 -4.77
C LEU A 5 4.29 -24.13 -5.43
N ASP A 6 5.54 -23.74 -5.27
CA ASP A 6 6.69 -24.49 -5.77
C ASP A 6 7.28 -25.35 -4.65
N PHE A 7 7.54 -26.61 -5.00
CA PHE A 7 8.17 -27.60 -4.14
C PHE A 7 9.41 -28.16 -4.84
N GLU A 8 10.46 -28.44 -4.08
CA GLU A 8 11.69 -29.06 -4.57
C GLU A 8 12.06 -30.26 -3.70
N SER A 9 12.59 -31.32 -4.31
CA SER A 9 13.07 -32.48 -3.57
C SER A 9 14.43 -32.19 -2.95
N ASN A 10 14.54 -32.36 -1.64
CA ASN A 10 15.83 -32.30 -0.96
C ASN A 10 16.69 -33.54 -1.30
N PRO A 11 17.99 -33.56 -0.92
CA PRO A 11 18.89 -34.71 -1.18
C PRO A 11 18.43 -36.05 -0.60
N TRP A 12 17.43 -36.05 0.30
CA TRP A 12 16.83 -37.23 0.90
C TRP A 12 15.48 -37.62 0.26
N GLY A 13 15.11 -36.99 -0.85
CA GLY A 13 13.88 -37.28 -1.59
C GLY A 13 12.59 -36.75 -0.94
N GLN A 14 12.70 -35.85 0.04
CA GLN A 14 11.53 -35.22 0.67
C GLN A 14 11.18 -33.93 -0.07
N GLU A 15 9.89 -33.69 -0.32
CA GLU A 15 9.41 -32.43 -0.89
C GLU A 15 9.48 -31.30 0.14
N VAL A 16 10.14 -30.21 -0.22
CA VAL A 16 10.28 -29.01 0.60
C VAL A 16 9.62 -27.84 -0.13
N LEU A 17 8.84 -27.06 0.61
CA LEU A 17 8.18 -25.85 0.10
C LEU A 17 9.23 -24.78 -0.19
N GLN A 18 9.29 -24.31 -1.44
CA GLN A 18 10.28 -23.33 -1.89
C GLN A 18 9.72 -21.91 -1.96
N GLY A 19 8.43 -21.76 -2.31
CA GLY A 19 7.81 -20.45 -2.45
C GLY A 19 6.55 -20.44 -3.30
N VAL A 20 6.19 -19.26 -3.80
CA VAL A 20 5.11 -19.10 -4.78
C VAL A 20 5.58 -19.46 -6.18
N SER A 21 4.68 -20.02 -6.96
CA SER A 21 4.92 -20.40 -8.36
C SER A 21 4.98 -19.22 -9.34
N LEU A 22 5.61 -19.47 -10.49
CA LEU A 22 5.51 -18.60 -11.68
C LEU A 22 4.07 -18.47 -12.21
N ASP A 23 3.27 -19.54 -12.15
CA ASP A 23 1.87 -19.51 -12.60
C ASP A 23 1.06 -18.48 -11.81
N LEU A 24 1.30 -18.36 -10.49
CA LEU A 24 0.63 -17.37 -9.65
C LEU A 24 1.04 -15.94 -10.02
N MET A 25 2.31 -15.71 -10.34
CA MET A 25 2.79 -14.42 -10.86
C MET A 25 2.12 -14.08 -12.19
N TYR A 26 2.10 -15.00 -13.15
CA TYR A 26 1.44 -14.78 -14.44
C TYR A 26 -0.06 -14.55 -14.30
N LEU A 27 -0.72 -15.24 -13.36
CA LEU A 27 -2.11 -14.98 -13.02
C LEU A 27 -2.27 -13.54 -12.50
N ALA A 28 -1.43 -13.09 -11.56
CA ALA A 28 -1.50 -11.73 -11.03
C ALA A 28 -1.30 -10.67 -12.13
N ILE A 29 -0.32 -10.85 -13.00
CA ILE A 29 -0.10 -9.97 -14.16
C ILE A 29 -1.32 -9.98 -15.09
N GLY A 30 -1.85 -11.17 -15.41
CA GLY A 30 -3.04 -11.34 -16.25
C GLY A 30 -4.27 -10.65 -15.66
N LEU A 31 -4.49 -10.78 -14.34
CA LEU A 31 -5.57 -10.10 -13.61
C LEU A 31 -5.37 -8.58 -13.59
N ALA A 32 -4.14 -8.09 -13.44
CA ALA A 32 -3.84 -6.66 -13.49
C ALA A 32 -4.16 -6.08 -14.88
N VAL A 33 -3.75 -6.77 -15.95
CA VAL A 33 -4.06 -6.38 -17.34
C VAL A 33 -5.57 -6.45 -17.60
N LEU A 34 -6.24 -7.52 -17.19
CA LEU A 34 -7.68 -7.67 -17.35
C LEU A 34 -8.44 -6.56 -16.61
N PHE A 35 -8.05 -6.25 -15.37
CA PHE A 35 -8.64 -5.18 -14.57
C PHE A 35 -8.45 -3.82 -15.25
N THR A 36 -7.23 -3.48 -15.66
CA THR A 36 -6.93 -2.17 -16.27
C THR A 36 -7.68 -1.97 -17.59
N LEU A 37 -7.67 -2.97 -18.47
CA LEU A 37 -8.41 -2.91 -19.74
C LEU A 37 -9.93 -2.91 -19.53
N GLY A 38 -10.43 -3.78 -18.65
CA GLY A 38 -11.84 -3.88 -18.31
C GLY A 38 -12.38 -2.59 -17.69
N HIS A 39 -11.67 -2.05 -16.69
CA HIS A 39 -12.01 -0.78 -16.07
C HIS A 39 -11.91 0.38 -17.06
N TRP A 40 -10.89 0.41 -17.92
CA TRP A 40 -10.74 1.46 -18.95
C TRP A 40 -11.93 1.46 -19.92
N PHE A 41 -12.35 0.28 -20.38
CA PHE A 41 -13.48 0.14 -21.28
C PHE A 41 -14.82 0.50 -20.62
N TRP A 42 -15.03 0.06 -19.37
CA TRP A 42 -16.19 0.43 -18.56
C TRP A 42 -16.26 1.95 -18.36
N TYR A 43 -15.14 2.57 -17.99
CA TYR A 43 -15.03 4.02 -17.80
C TYR A 43 -15.36 4.79 -19.08
N ARG A 44 -14.81 4.35 -20.23
CA ARG A 44 -15.06 4.97 -21.53
C ARG A 44 -16.53 4.88 -21.95
N ARG A 45 -17.20 3.77 -21.66
CA ARG A 45 -18.63 3.58 -21.96
C ARG A 45 -19.55 4.46 -21.11
N ARG A 46 -19.14 4.82 -19.89
CA ARG A 46 -19.94 5.68 -19.01
C ARG A 46 -19.89 7.16 -19.35
N GLY A 47 -18.96 7.61 -20.19
CA GLY A 47 -18.94 8.99 -20.67
C GLY A 47 -18.78 10.02 -19.56
N PHE A 48 -17.97 9.75 -18.53
CA PHE A 48 -17.67 10.70 -17.46
C PHE A 48 -17.17 12.03 -18.07
N SER A 49 -18.01 13.08 -18.01
CA SER A 49 -17.71 14.39 -18.57
C SER A 49 -16.96 15.23 -17.53
N LYS A 50 -15.79 15.75 -17.91
CA LYS A 50 -14.94 16.58 -17.02
C LYS A 50 -15.55 17.95 -16.71
N GLN A 51 -16.56 18.37 -17.48
CA GLN A 51 -17.08 19.75 -17.49
C GLN A 51 -18.29 19.97 -16.56
N GLU A 52 -19.13 18.96 -16.32
CA GLU A 52 -20.29 19.12 -15.42
C GLU A 52 -19.87 19.24 -13.94
N GLU A 53 -18.93 18.42 -13.48
CA GLU A 53 -18.54 18.32 -12.06
C GLU A 53 -17.81 19.58 -11.53
N VAL A 54 -17.11 20.29 -12.41
CA VAL A 54 -16.36 21.52 -12.07
C VAL A 54 -17.23 22.78 -12.21
N ALA A 55 -18.17 22.80 -13.16
CA ALA A 55 -19.03 23.96 -13.40
C ALA A 55 -20.07 24.16 -12.29
N GLU A 56 -20.60 23.08 -11.70
CA GLU A 56 -21.60 23.15 -10.62
C GLU A 56 -21.01 23.66 -9.28
N ALA A 57 -19.69 23.54 -9.10
CA ALA A 57 -18.97 23.94 -7.88
C ALA A 57 -18.65 25.44 -7.77
N GLN A 58 -18.98 26.25 -8.80
CA GLN A 58 -18.61 27.67 -8.88
C GLN A 58 -19.46 28.63 -8.00
N GLY A 59 -20.26 28.12 -7.06
CA GLY A 59 -20.89 28.95 -6.03
C GLY A 59 -19.84 29.55 -5.10
N SER A 60 -19.65 30.88 -5.18
CA SER A 60 -18.59 31.63 -4.51
C SER A 60 -18.57 31.44 -2.98
N VAL A 61 -17.69 30.56 -2.49
CA VAL A 61 -17.30 30.55 -1.07
C VAL A 61 -16.16 31.54 -0.90
N ALA A 62 -16.43 32.66 -0.22
CA ALA A 62 -15.42 33.64 0.14
C ALA A 62 -14.40 33.04 1.14
N GLY A 63 -13.12 33.39 1.03
CA GLY A 63 -12.08 33.02 2.01
C GLY A 63 -11.31 31.73 1.76
N ILE A 64 -11.49 31.05 0.61
CA ILE A 64 -10.67 29.90 0.22
C ILE A 64 -9.56 30.38 -0.73
N PRO A 65 -8.28 29.95 -0.59
CA PRO A 65 -7.21 30.34 -1.50
C PRO A 65 -7.36 29.73 -2.90
N GLU A 66 -6.75 30.33 -3.91
CA GLU A 66 -6.79 29.81 -5.30
C GLU A 66 -6.05 28.47 -5.43
N ARG A 67 -4.95 28.32 -4.70
CA ARG A 67 -4.15 27.11 -4.62
C ARG A 67 -4.13 26.59 -3.20
N ILE A 68 -4.50 25.34 -3.03
CA ILE A 68 -4.59 24.67 -1.74
C ILE A 68 -3.45 23.66 -1.67
N VAL A 69 -2.56 23.83 -0.68
CA VAL A 69 -1.46 22.89 -0.44
C VAL A 69 -2.05 21.56 0.02
N ARG A 70 -1.82 20.50 -0.76
CA ARG A 70 -2.26 19.14 -0.45
C ARG A 70 -1.10 18.29 0.09
N HIS A 71 0.09 18.47 -0.47
CA HIS A 71 1.29 17.70 -0.13
C HIS A 71 2.50 18.64 0.05
N THR A 72 3.14 18.55 1.21
CA THR A 72 4.39 19.29 1.48
C THR A 72 5.51 18.78 0.55
N LEU A 73 6.60 19.55 0.43
CA LEU A 73 7.77 19.08 -0.33
C LEU A 73 8.34 17.78 0.26
N ALA A 74 8.42 17.71 1.59
CA ALA A 74 8.91 16.54 2.30
C ALA A 74 8.08 15.29 1.97
N SER A 75 6.75 15.36 2.14
CA SER A 75 5.84 14.26 1.79
C SER A 75 5.96 13.81 0.33
N ARG A 76 6.22 14.74 -0.60
CA ARG A 76 6.46 14.40 -2.01
C ARG A 76 7.75 13.63 -2.22
N ILE A 77 8.85 14.12 -1.65
CA ILE A 77 10.14 13.44 -1.75
C ILE A 77 10.04 12.02 -1.20
N PHE A 78 9.45 11.83 -0.02
CA PHE A 78 9.32 10.49 0.56
C PHE A 78 8.46 9.56 -0.28
N HIS A 79 7.33 10.04 -0.78
CA HIS A 79 6.49 9.25 -1.68
C HIS A 79 7.25 8.81 -2.93
N TRP A 80 7.97 9.72 -3.61
CA TRP A 80 8.71 9.38 -4.83
C TRP A 80 9.89 8.43 -4.54
N SER A 81 10.56 8.56 -3.38
CA SER A 81 11.57 7.61 -2.93
C SER A 81 10.99 6.22 -2.67
N MET A 82 9.84 6.14 -1.98
CA MET A 82 9.13 4.88 -1.74
C MET A 82 8.66 4.26 -3.07
N ALA A 83 8.11 5.06 -3.99
CA ALA A 83 7.64 4.60 -5.30
C ALA A 83 8.79 4.05 -6.15
N ALA A 84 9.93 4.75 -6.22
CA ALA A 84 11.11 4.27 -6.93
C ALA A 84 11.63 2.95 -6.34
N SER A 85 11.73 2.87 -5.01
CA SER A 85 12.18 1.64 -4.32
C SER A 85 11.22 0.47 -4.57
N MET A 86 9.90 0.71 -4.52
CA MET A 86 8.87 -0.29 -4.81
C MET A 86 8.99 -0.82 -6.24
N LEU A 87 9.17 0.06 -7.23
CA LEU A 87 9.35 -0.38 -8.61
C LEU A 87 10.62 -1.21 -8.80
N VAL A 88 11.73 -0.83 -8.17
CA VAL A 88 12.98 -1.61 -8.19
C VAL A 88 12.76 -2.98 -7.55
N LEU A 89 12.07 -3.06 -6.41
CA LEU A 89 11.77 -4.32 -5.72
C LEU A 89 10.92 -5.25 -6.58
N LEU A 90 9.87 -4.73 -7.24
CA LEU A 90 9.04 -5.52 -8.14
C LEU A 90 9.85 -6.01 -9.35
N VAL A 91 10.65 -5.14 -9.98
CA VAL A 91 11.51 -5.52 -11.10
C VAL A 91 12.51 -6.60 -10.67
N THR A 92 13.20 -6.41 -9.56
CA THR A 92 14.23 -7.35 -9.08
C THR A 92 13.64 -8.66 -8.53
N ALA A 93 12.39 -8.67 -8.06
CA ALA A 93 11.70 -9.89 -7.66
C ALA A 93 11.26 -10.76 -8.85
N PHE A 94 10.83 -10.14 -9.96
CA PHE A 94 10.12 -10.85 -11.02
C PHE A 94 10.87 -10.95 -12.35
N VAL A 95 11.79 -10.04 -12.66
CA VAL A 95 12.57 -10.10 -13.90
C VAL A 95 13.55 -11.30 -13.94
N PRO A 96 14.25 -11.67 -12.85
CA PRO A 96 15.10 -12.87 -12.84
C PRO A 96 14.32 -14.16 -13.14
N LEU A 97 13.05 -14.21 -12.73
CA LEU A 97 12.15 -15.33 -13.00
C LEU A 97 11.83 -15.50 -14.50
N LEU A 98 12.13 -14.50 -15.34
CA LEU A 98 12.03 -14.57 -16.80
C LEU A 98 13.32 -15.07 -17.48
N GLY A 99 14.33 -15.50 -16.70
CA GLY A 99 15.62 -15.98 -17.21
C GLY A 99 16.64 -14.89 -17.49
N LEU A 100 16.41 -13.66 -17.02
CA LEU A 100 17.36 -12.55 -17.15
C LEU A 100 18.32 -12.52 -15.94
N GLU A 101 19.59 -12.81 -16.20
CA GLU A 101 20.62 -12.86 -15.17
C GLU A 101 21.25 -11.49 -14.91
N PHE A 102 21.20 -11.03 -13.66
CA PHE A 102 21.90 -9.83 -13.17
C PHE A 102 22.05 -9.91 -11.65
N ALA A 103 22.75 -8.96 -11.02
CA ALA A 103 22.95 -8.90 -9.57
C ALA A 103 21.67 -8.47 -8.79
N TRP A 104 20.56 -9.14 -9.07
CA TRP A 104 19.22 -8.78 -8.59
C TRP A 104 19.11 -8.85 -7.07
N VAL A 105 19.74 -9.84 -6.42
CA VAL A 105 19.71 -10.00 -4.95
C VAL A 105 20.27 -8.75 -4.28
N THR A 106 21.46 -8.31 -4.72
CA THR A 106 22.13 -7.12 -4.17
C THR A 106 21.28 -5.87 -4.33
N ILE A 107 20.70 -5.67 -5.52
CA ILE A 107 19.83 -4.52 -5.80
C ILE A 107 18.55 -4.61 -4.96
N HIS A 108 17.97 -5.81 -4.82
CA HIS A 108 16.71 -6.04 -4.12
C HIS A 108 16.81 -5.70 -2.64
N TRP A 109 17.81 -6.23 -1.92
CA TRP A 109 17.92 -5.96 -0.49
C TRP A 109 18.30 -4.50 -0.20
N ILE A 110 19.12 -3.86 -1.06
CA ILE A 110 19.43 -2.43 -0.93
C ILE A 110 18.16 -1.58 -1.12
N ALA A 111 17.38 -1.86 -2.17
CA ALA A 111 16.11 -1.17 -2.39
C ALA A 111 15.12 -1.42 -1.25
N GLY A 112 15.10 -2.63 -0.69
CA GLY A 112 14.32 -3.01 0.49
C GLY A 112 14.72 -2.18 1.72
N ALA A 113 16.02 -2.04 1.99
CA ALA A 113 16.52 -1.22 3.09
C ALA A 113 16.14 0.26 2.93
N VAL A 114 16.30 0.81 1.71
CA VAL A 114 15.86 2.19 1.40
C VAL A 114 14.36 2.35 1.61
N LEU A 115 13.55 1.40 1.12
CA LEU A 115 12.10 1.43 1.33
C LEU A 115 11.75 1.40 2.83
N ILE A 116 12.34 0.50 3.60
CA ILE A 116 12.11 0.39 5.05
C ILE A 116 12.47 1.70 5.76
N LEU A 117 13.63 2.28 5.48
CA LEU A 117 14.05 3.56 6.09
C LEU A 117 13.08 4.70 5.75
N THR A 118 12.65 4.78 4.50
CA THR A 118 11.67 5.80 4.06
C THR A 118 10.28 5.59 4.68
N ILE A 119 9.84 4.34 4.87
CA ILE A 119 8.60 4.00 5.57
C ILE A 119 8.68 4.36 7.05
N VAL A 120 9.78 4.03 7.74
CA VAL A 120 9.97 4.41 9.14
C VAL A 120 9.89 5.92 9.31
N TYR A 121 10.59 6.67 8.45
CA TYR A 121 10.46 8.11 8.43
C TYR A 121 9.00 8.55 8.19
N HIS A 122 8.33 7.97 7.17
CA HIS A 122 6.95 8.30 6.83
C HIS A 122 6.00 8.09 8.01
N VAL A 123 6.16 7.00 8.76
CA VAL A 123 5.35 6.71 9.96
C VAL A 123 5.61 7.75 11.05
N ILE A 124 6.87 8.02 11.38
CA ILE A 124 7.24 9.03 12.40
C ILE A 124 6.68 10.40 12.04
N HIS A 125 6.92 10.85 10.81
CA HIS A 125 6.43 12.13 10.30
C HIS A 125 4.90 12.17 10.29
N SER A 126 4.24 11.07 9.93
CA SER A 126 2.77 11.03 9.89
C SER A 126 2.16 11.09 11.28
N ILE A 127 2.74 10.41 12.27
CA ILE A 127 2.26 10.44 13.67
C ILE A 127 2.48 11.82 14.29
N GLY A 128 3.61 12.47 14.03
CA GLY A 128 3.96 13.74 14.66
C GLY A 128 3.41 15.00 13.98
N TRP A 129 3.22 14.98 12.66
CA TRP A 129 2.96 16.20 11.86
C TRP A 129 1.81 16.07 10.86
N GLN A 130 1.13 14.92 10.77
CA GLN A 130 0.02 14.73 9.83
C GLN A 130 -1.19 14.06 10.51
N ASP A 131 -2.30 13.97 9.79
CA ASP A 131 -3.55 13.34 10.26
C ASP A 131 -3.49 11.79 10.25
N PHE A 132 -2.53 11.18 10.94
CA PHE A 132 -2.32 9.72 10.95
C PHE A 132 -3.60 8.93 11.25
N TRP A 133 -4.33 9.32 12.28
CA TRP A 133 -5.55 8.63 12.71
C TRP A 133 -6.70 8.75 11.70
N SER A 134 -6.77 9.85 10.95
CA SER A 134 -7.76 10.02 9.88
C SER A 134 -7.49 9.10 8.69
N MET A 135 -6.21 8.82 8.40
CA MET A 135 -5.84 7.85 7.37
C MET A 135 -6.14 6.40 7.82
N MET A 136 -5.88 6.08 9.09
CA MET A 136 -6.05 4.74 9.64
C MET A 136 -7.49 4.42 10.07
N SER A 137 -8.40 5.40 10.10
CA SER A 137 -9.78 5.17 10.53
C SER A 137 -10.57 4.32 9.53
N MET A 138 -11.10 3.20 10.02
CA MET A 138 -11.97 2.29 9.27
C MET A 138 -13.15 1.83 10.16
N GLY A 139 -13.86 2.81 10.74
CA GLY A 139 -14.98 2.57 11.62
C GLY A 139 -16.29 2.28 10.87
N ALA A 140 -17.36 2.00 11.62
CA ALA A 140 -18.67 1.70 11.03
C ALA A 140 -19.23 2.83 10.14
N LYS A 141 -18.90 4.09 10.45
CA LYS A 141 -19.30 5.25 9.64
C LYS A 141 -18.56 5.29 8.30
N ASP A 142 -17.24 5.04 8.32
CA ASP A 142 -16.39 4.97 7.12
C ASP A 142 -16.84 3.84 6.19
N VAL A 143 -17.18 2.67 6.76
CA VAL A 143 -17.67 1.54 5.97
C VAL A 143 -19.02 1.87 5.32
N ARG A 144 -19.90 2.62 6.00
CA ARG A 144 -21.17 3.07 5.42
C ARG A 144 -20.96 4.07 4.27
N GLU A 145 -19.99 4.98 4.40
CA GLU A 145 -19.52 5.85 3.30
C GLU A 145 -19.04 4.99 2.13
N GLY A 146 -18.17 4.00 2.36
CA GLY A 146 -17.70 3.10 1.31
C GLY A 146 -18.84 2.35 0.59
N ILE A 147 -19.83 1.86 1.34
CA ILE A 147 -21.00 1.17 0.77
C ILE A 147 -21.87 2.12 -0.05
N SER A 148 -22.07 3.37 0.39
CA SER A 148 -22.87 4.35 -0.37
C SER A 148 -22.19 4.71 -1.68
N HIS A 149 -20.88 4.96 -1.66
CA HIS A 149 -20.07 5.17 -2.86
C HIS A 149 -20.14 3.98 -3.81
N PHE A 150 -19.98 2.76 -3.31
CA PHE A 150 -20.05 1.55 -4.13
C PHE A 150 -21.44 1.38 -4.79
N ARG A 151 -22.52 1.64 -4.05
CA ARG A 151 -23.89 1.61 -4.60
C ARG A 151 -24.10 2.64 -5.70
N HIS A 152 -23.56 3.85 -5.53
CA HIS A 152 -23.62 4.90 -6.55
C HIS A 152 -22.79 4.56 -7.80
N VAL A 153 -21.62 3.94 -7.61
CA VAL A 153 -20.83 3.41 -8.73
C VAL A 153 -21.61 2.32 -9.48
N LEU A 154 -22.33 1.42 -8.81
CA LEU A 154 -23.12 0.39 -9.48
C LEU A 154 -24.38 0.94 -10.16
N SER A 155 -25.06 1.90 -9.54
CA SER A 155 -26.31 2.48 -10.03
C SER A 155 -26.27 4.00 -9.94
N PRO A 156 -26.23 4.72 -11.08
CA PRO A 156 -26.33 6.18 -11.10
C PRO A 156 -27.62 6.74 -10.50
N LYS A 157 -28.65 5.89 -10.30
CA LYS A 157 -29.92 6.27 -9.66
C LYS A 157 -29.86 6.25 -8.13
N ALA A 158 -28.79 5.73 -7.54
CA ALA A 158 -28.59 5.78 -6.09
C ALA A 158 -28.25 7.21 -5.66
N PRO A 159 -28.62 7.61 -4.42
CA PRO A 159 -28.29 8.94 -3.90
C PRO A 159 -26.81 9.28 -4.07
N THR A 160 -26.51 10.53 -4.42
CA THR A 160 -25.14 11.04 -4.50
C THR A 160 -24.49 10.92 -3.11
N PRO A 161 -23.36 10.21 -2.99
CA PRO A 161 -22.64 10.12 -1.73
C PRO A 161 -22.21 11.49 -1.23
N GLU A 162 -22.11 11.65 0.08
CA GLU A 162 -21.55 12.87 0.66
C GLU A 162 -20.11 13.10 0.19
N LYS A 163 -19.73 14.36 0.01
CA LYS A 163 -18.34 14.69 -0.31
C LYS A 163 -17.43 14.25 0.86
N PRO A 164 -16.27 13.65 0.56
CA PRO A 164 -15.31 13.24 1.57
C PRO A 164 -14.51 14.42 2.12
N GLY A 165 -13.85 14.22 3.26
CA GLY A 165 -12.75 15.08 3.70
C GLY A 165 -11.46 14.83 2.90
N LYS A 166 -10.30 15.24 3.42
CA LYS A 166 -9.00 15.18 2.72
C LYS A 166 -8.67 13.81 2.10
N TYR A 167 -9.05 12.73 2.78
CA TYR A 167 -8.84 11.34 2.38
C TYR A 167 -10.18 10.64 2.20
N PRO A 168 -10.62 10.36 0.96
CA PRO A 168 -11.82 9.57 0.70
C PRO A 168 -11.68 8.11 1.14
N PHE A 169 -12.82 7.40 1.32
CA PHE A 169 -12.82 6.02 1.82
C PHE A 169 -11.95 5.04 1.01
N ASP A 170 -11.98 5.12 -0.32
CA ASP A 170 -11.19 4.26 -1.21
C ASP A 170 -9.68 4.46 -1.03
N HIS A 171 -9.24 5.70 -0.75
CA HIS A 171 -7.85 5.98 -0.41
C HIS A 171 -7.45 5.37 0.94
N ARG A 172 -8.31 5.48 1.96
CA ARG A 172 -8.08 4.88 3.29
C ARG A 172 -8.04 3.35 3.21
N MET A 173 -8.94 2.76 2.43
CA MET A 173 -8.99 1.31 2.18
C MET A 173 -7.72 0.83 1.46
N TYR A 174 -7.29 1.53 0.40
CA TYR A 174 -6.02 1.23 -0.27
C TYR A 174 -4.84 1.34 0.69
N HIS A 175 -4.80 2.38 1.53
CA HIS A 175 -3.74 2.58 2.52
C HIS A 175 -3.69 1.43 3.54
N ASN A 176 -4.82 1.02 4.10
CA ASN A 176 -4.86 -0.11 5.03
C ASN A 176 -4.42 -1.41 4.35
N GLY A 177 -4.87 -1.66 3.12
CA GLY A 177 -4.42 -2.80 2.33
C GLY A 177 -2.90 -2.79 2.10
N ILE A 178 -2.35 -1.66 1.67
CA ILE A 178 -0.91 -1.57 1.35
C ILE A 178 -0.07 -1.68 2.62
N VAL A 179 -0.56 -1.19 3.77
CA VAL A 179 0.09 -1.38 5.08
C VAL A 179 0.19 -2.86 5.42
N VAL A 180 -0.90 -3.62 5.35
CA VAL A 180 -0.91 -5.05 5.69
C VAL A 180 0.04 -5.84 4.77
N VAL A 181 -0.08 -5.64 3.47
CA VAL A 181 0.73 -6.36 2.48
C VAL A 181 2.21 -5.97 2.58
N SER A 182 2.52 -4.68 2.74
CA SER A 182 3.90 -4.22 2.86
C SER A 182 4.53 -4.66 4.17
N LEU A 183 3.79 -4.67 5.29
CA LEU A 183 4.31 -5.20 6.56
C LEU A 183 4.66 -6.69 6.44
N ALA A 184 3.81 -7.49 5.79
CA ALA A 184 4.11 -8.89 5.52
C ALA A 184 5.40 -9.04 4.69
N ALA A 185 5.55 -8.25 3.61
CA ALA A 185 6.75 -8.23 2.78
C ALA A 185 8.01 -7.76 3.55
N ILE A 186 7.89 -6.73 4.38
CA ILE A 186 9.00 -6.18 5.17
C ILE A 186 9.47 -7.18 6.21
N VAL A 187 8.55 -7.75 7.01
CA VAL A 187 8.90 -8.70 8.07
C VAL A 187 9.59 -9.92 7.47
N THR A 188 8.99 -10.52 6.44
CA THR A 188 9.59 -11.68 5.76
C THR A 188 10.88 -11.33 5.04
N GLY A 189 10.95 -10.18 4.37
CA GLY A 189 12.14 -9.72 3.66
C GLY A 189 13.33 -9.50 4.59
N VAL A 190 13.12 -8.85 5.74
CA VAL A 190 14.16 -8.68 6.78
C VAL A 190 14.66 -10.04 7.26
N LEU A 191 13.76 -10.98 7.57
CA LEU A 191 14.16 -12.33 7.96
C LEU A 191 14.93 -13.06 6.85
N MET A 192 14.57 -12.86 5.58
CA MET A 192 15.29 -13.42 4.43
C MET A 192 16.68 -12.80 4.24
N THR A 193 16.90 -11.54 4.64
CA THR A 193 18.25 -10.93 4.56
C THR A 193 19.27 -11.60 5.48
N LEU A 194 18.82 -12.29 6.54
CA LEU A 194 19.70 -13.08 7.41
C LEU A 194 20.29 -14.32 6.73
N ARG A 195 19.79 -14.68 5.53
CA ARG A 195 20.26 -15.80 4.71
C ARG A 195 21.31 -15.43 3.67
N ILE A 196 21.61 -14.15 3.51
CA ILE A 196 22.54 -13.66 2.51
C ILE A 196 23.66 -12.86 3.16
N GLU A 197 24.80 -12.83 2.50
CA GLU A 197 25.94 -12.02 2.94
C GLU A 197 25.60 -10.54 2.71
N THR A 198 25.75 -9.74 3.76
CA THR A 198 25.62 -8.30 3.70
C THR A 198 26.83 -7.65 4.37
N PRO A 199 27.12 -6.37 4.13
CA PRO A 199 28.20 -5.67 4.85
C PRO A 199 28.05 -5.66 6.38
N PHE A 200 26.88 -6.05 6.91
CA PHE A 200 26.55 -6.00 8.32
C PHE A 200 26.56 -7.38 9.00
N TRP A 201 26.36 -8.47 8.24
CA TRP A 201 26.33 -9.83 8.77
C TRP A 201 26.63 -10.88 7.70
N GLU A 202 27.19 -11.99 8.16
CA GLU A 202 27.35 -13.22 7.40
C GLU A 202 26.05 -14.05 7.43
N PRO A 203 25.77 -14.86 6.40
CA PRO A 203 24.67 -15.82 6.45
C PRO A 203 24.82 -16.76 7.66
N ASN A 204 23.77 -16.93 8.46
CA ASN A 204 23.82 -17.83 9.61
C ASN A 204 22.60 -18.77 9.64
N THR A 205 22.89 -20.06 9.58
CA THR A 205 21.91 -21.16 9.63
C THR A 205 21.25 -21.35 11.01
N TYR A 206 21.71 -20.65 12.06
CA TYR A 206 21.17 -20.79 13.42
C TYR A 206 20.14 -19.70 13.81
N TYR A 207 19.80 -18.75 12.94
CA TYR A 207 18.75 -17.77 13.27
C TYR A 207 17.37 -18.44 13.37
N PRO A 208 16.52 -18.09 14.36
CA PRO A 208 15.30 -18.84 14.73
C PRO A 208 14.17 -18.95 13.67
N PHE A 209 14.40 -18.55 12.42
CA PHE A 209 13.48 -18.68 11.29
C PHE A 209 14.19 -19.10 9.99
N VAL A 210 15.52 -19.09 9.98
CA VAL A 210 16.39 -19.56 8.90
C VAL A 210 16.74 -21.00 9.23
N ASP A 211 16.00 -21.96 8.66
CA ASP A 211 16.25 -23.40 8.81
C ASP A 211 16.73 -23.87 10.20
N GLN A 212 15.83 -24.40 11.03
CA GLN A 212 16.24 -25.53 11.88
C GLN A 212 16.47 -26.77 10.99
N ALA A 213 17.45 -26.70 10.09
CA ALA A 213 18.04 -27.85 9.45
C ALA A 213 19.12 -28.38 10.39
N VAL A 214 18.70 -29.29 11.27
CA VAL A 214 19.49 -30.38 11.85
C VAL A 214 20.91 -30.04 12.31
N SER A 215 21.07 -29.81 13.62
CA SER A 215 22.17 -30.45 14.34
C SER A 215 21.72 -30.80 15.76
N GLY A 216 21.21 -32.01 15.94
CA GLY A 216 20.87 -32.51 17.27
C GLY A 216 20.24 -33.89 17.24
N TYR A 217 21.07 -34.92 17.17
CA TYR A 217 20.70 -36.17 17.81
C TYR A 217 20.71 -35.94 19.33
N SER A 218 19.81 -36.59 20.07
CA SER A 218 19.97 -36.66 21.53
C SER A 218 21.32 -37.31 21.89
N GLU A 219 21.76 -37.22 23.15
CA GLU A 219 22.91 -37.98 23.69
C GLU A 219 22.79 -39.51 23.44
N LEU A 220 21.61 -39.99 23.03
CA LEU A 220 21.26 -41.38 22.72
C LEU A 220 21.09 -41.68 21.21
N GLY A 221 21.36 -40.73 20.31
CA GLY A 221 21.30 -40.96 18.86
C GLY A 221 19.89 -40.92 18.23
N GLU A 222 18.88 -40.48 18.99
CA GLU A 222 17.50 -40.40 18.50
C GLU A 222 17.16 -38.99 17.98
N PRO A 223 16.41 -38.86 16.87
CA PRO A 223 15.97 -37.56 16.35
C PRO A 223 14.93 -36.92 17.29
N VAL A 224 15.18 -35.69 17.74
CA VAL A 224 14.27 -34.91 18.59
C VAL A 224 13.40 -33.98 17.72
N ILE A 225 12.08 -33.98 17.93
CA ILE A 225 11.11 -33.16 17.18
C ILE A 225 11.15 -31.70 17.64
N SER A 226 11.15 -30.74 16.70
CA SER A 226 10.33 -29.52 16.86
C SER A 226 10.06 -28.85 15.49
N LEU A 227 8.77 -28.77 15.13
CA LEU A 227 8.15 -28.08 13.97
C LEU A 227 9.00 -27.99 12.66
N THR A 228 9.05 -29.12 11.94
CA THR A 228 9.51 -29.34 10.54
C THR A 228 10.69 -28.48 10.01
N PRO A 229 11.88 -29.08 9.85
CA PRO A 229 12.99 -28.50 9.07
C PRO A 229 12.52 -28.02 7.68
N GLY A 230 12.95 -26.84 7.22
CA GLY A 230 12.55 -26.25 5.93
C GLY A 230 11.18 -25.58 5.87
N ALA A 231 10.19 -25.94 6.70
CA ALA A 231 8.82 -25.43 6.59
C ALA A 231 8.69 -23.94 6.96
N THR A 232 9.38 -23.49 8.00
CA THR A 232 9.39 -22.08 8.42
C THR A 232 10.00 -21.19 7.33
N THR A 233 11.08 -21.67 6.71
CA THR A 233 11.71 -21.00 5.57
C THR A 233 10.80 -20.96 4.36
N GLY A 234 10.29 -22.12 3.92
CA GLY A 234 9.36 -22.19 2.81
C GLY A 234 8.14 -21.29 3.01
N LEU A 235 7.61 -21.24 4.23
CA LEU A 235 6.51 -20.35 4.58
C LEU A 235 6.89 -18.87 4.47
N MET A 236 8.09 -18.46 4.89
CA MET A 236 8.56 -17.09 4.70
C MET A 236 8.61 -16.73 3.21
N PHE A 237 9.18 -17.58 2.36
CA PHE A 237 9.22 -17.36 0.91
C PHE A 237 7.80 -17.33 0.30
N VAL A 238 6.88 -18.17 0.79
CA VAL A 238 5.47 -18.13 0.36
C VAL A 238 4.79 -16.83 0.78
N ILE A 239 4.91 -16.40 2.04
CA ILE A 239 4.29 -15.16 2.52
C ILE A 239 4.89 -13.95 1.79
N HIS A 240 6.22 -13.90 1.64
CA HIS A 240 6.90 -12.85 0.88
C HIS A 240 6.44 -12.84 -0.59
N GLY A 241 6.34 -14.02 -1.20
CA GLY A 241 5.86 -14.19 -2.57
C GLY A 241 4.41 -13.77 -2.75
N ILE A 242 3.50 -14.16 -1.85
CA ILE A 242 2.08 -13.74 -1.83
C ILE A 242 1.98 -12.22 -1.67
N ALA A 243 2.79 -11.63 -0.78
CA ALA A 243 2.85 -10.19 -0.62
C ALA A 243 3.36 -9.52 -1.91
N GLY A 244 4.40 -10.05 -2.54
CA GLY A 244 4.93 -9.58 -3.83
C GLY A 244 3.89 -9.59 -4.96
N VAL A 245 3.18 -10.71 -5.15
CA VAL A 245 2.12 -10.78 -6.19
C VAL A 245 0.93 -9.87 -5.87
N SER A 246 0.61 -9.68 -4.59
CA SER A 246 -0.40 -8.71 -4.16
C SER A 246 0.05 -7.28 -4.48
N LEU A 247 1.33 -6.95 -4.25
CA LEU A 247 1.92 -5.65 -4.58
C LEU A 247 1.90 -5.37 -6.08
N ILE A 248 2.06 -6.38 -6.96
CA ILE A 248 1.85 -6.20 -8.41
C ILE A 248 0.45 -5.62 -8.67
N LEU A 249 -0.59 -6.25 -8.12
CA LEU A 249 -1.97 -5.81 -8.32
C LEU A 249 -2.22 -4.42 -7.75
N MET A 250 -1.79 -4.18 -6.51
CA MET A 250 -2.02 -2.91 -5.81
C MET A 250 -1.28 -1.75 -6.47
N VAL A 251 0.00 -1.91 -6.80
CA VAL A 251 0.80 -0.89 -7.47
C VAL A 251 0.27 -0.63 -8.88
N THR A 252 -0.14 -1.67 -9.61
CA THR A 252 -0.76 -1.49 -10.93
C THR A 252 -2.05 -0.68 -10.83
N ALA A 253 -2.94 -1.02 -9.89
CA ALA A 253 -4.18 -0.28 -9.67
C ALA A 253 -3.89 1.19 -9.28
N HIS A 254 -2.95 1.41 -8.37
CA HIS A 254 -2.54 2.74 -7.93
C HIS A 254 -2.04 3.61 -9.09
N ILE A 255 -1.10 3.10 -9.89
CA ILE A 255 -0.56 3.81 -11.06
C ILE A 255 -1.68 4.07 -12.08
N TYR A 256 -2.53 3.06 -12.35
CA TYR A 256 -3.63 3.17 -13.29
C TYR A 256 -4.63 4.28 -12.90
N PHE A 257 -5.07 4.32 -11.64
CA PHE A 257 -5.98 5.36 -11.17
C PHE A 257 -5.31 6.74 -11.13
N ALA A 258 -4.01 6.81 -10.87
CA ALA A 258 -3.25 8.06 -10.90
C ALA A 258 -3.19 8.67 -12.31
N ILE A 259 -2.91 7.88 -13.35
CA ILE A 259 -2.77 8.38 -14.73
C ILE A 259 -4.12 8.66 -15.44
N ARG A 260 -5.24 8.23 -14.84
CA ARG A 260 -6.58 8.35 -15.42
C ARG A 260 -6.93 9.82 -15.68
N PRO A 261 -7.40 10.20 -16.90
CA PRO A 261 -7.53 11.59 -17.32
C PRO A 261 -8.31 12.53 -16.37
N ASP A 262 -9.37 12.05 -15.74
CA ASP A 262 -10.21 12.76 -14.77
C ASP A 262 -9.57 12.89 -13.38
N LYS A 263 -8.59 12.06 -13.04
CA LYS A 263 -7.88 12.07 -11.75
C LYS A 263 -6.44 12.55 -11.85
N ARG A 264 -5.93 12.89 -13.04
CA ARG A 264 -4.55 13.40 -13.23
C ARG A 264 -4.19 14.60 -12.36
N TRP A 265 -5.17 15.41 -11.94
CA TRP A 265 -4.94 16.51 -11.02
C TRP A 265 -4.43 16.04 -9.66
N PHE A 266 -4.77 14.83 -9.20
CA PHE A 266 -4.16 14.21 -8.02
C PHE A 266 -2.67 13.91 -8.27
N THR A 267 -2.30 13.32 -9.41
CA THR A 267 -0.88 13.09 -9.75
C THR A 267 -0.11 14.40 -9.82
N TRP A 268 -0.70 15.42 -10.45
CA TRP A 268 -0.11 16.75 -10.48
C TRP A 268 0.02 17.36 -9.09
N SER A 269 -0.90 17.11 -8.17
CA SER A 269 -0.75 17.53 -6.77
C SER A 269 0.43 16.83 -6.08
N MET A 270 0.74 15.58 -6.45
CA MET A 270 1.90 14.85 -5.95
C MET A 270 3.23 15.35 -6.55
N ILE A 271 3.18 15.98 -7.72
CA ILE A 271 4.36 16.59 -8.35
C ILE A 271 4.54 18.03 -7.86
N ARG A 272 3.48 18.86 -7.85
CA ARG A 272 3.52 20.30 -7.56
C ARG A 272 3.28 20.66 -6.10
N GLY A 273 2.58 19.81 -5.35
CA GLY A 273 2.25 20.00 -3.94
C GLY A 273 0.87 20.60 -3.64
N TRP A 274 0.13 21.04 -4.66
CA TRP A 274 -1.13 21.77 -4.48
C TRP A 274 -2.22 21.35 -5.48
N ILE A 275 -3.47 21.71 -5.18
CA ILE A 275 -4.66 21.56 -6.03
C ILE A 275 -5.37 22.90 -6.21
N ASP A 276 -6.04 23.09 -7.34
CA ASP A 276 -6.86 24.29 -7.56
C ASP A 276 -8.11 24.29 -6.68
N ARG A 277 -8.58 25.48 -6.31
CA ARG A 277 -9.83 25.68 -5.57
C ARG A 277 -11.02 24.98 -6.21
N GLU A 278 -11.12 25.02 -7.53
CA GLU A 278 -12.21 24.39 -8.28
C GLU A 278 -12.24 22.88 -8.07
N HIS A 279 -11.08 22.23 -8.19
CA HIS A 279 -10.95 20.79 -7.93
C HIS A 279 -11.25 20.47 -6.47
N TYR A 280 -10.87 21.34 -5.54
CA TYR A 280 -11.16 21.19 -4.13
C TYR A 280 -12.67 21.25 -3.84
N LEU A 281 -13.37 22.30 -4.28
CA LEU A 281 -14.80 22.47 -4.06
C LEU A 281 -15.65 21.41 -4.77
N ALA A 282 -15.19 20.90 -5.91
CA ALA A 282 -15.86 19.83 -6.63
C ALA A 282 -15.81 18.48 -5.88
N HIS A 283 -14.67 18.16 -5.24
CA HIS A 283 -14.41 16.81 -4.74
C HIS A 283 -14.35 16.66 -3.23
N PHE A 284 -14.24 17.75 -2.48
CA PHE A 284 -14.10 17.71 -1.02
C PHE A 284 -15.16 18.57 -0.35
N ASP A 285 -15.53 18.14 0.84
CA ASP A 285 -16.41 18.88 1.73
C ASP A 285 -15.59 19.87 2.58
N PRO A 286 -15.79 21.19 2.44
CA PRO A 286 -15.07 22.19 3.24
C PRO A 286 -15.28 22.06 4.75
N ASP A 287 -16.41 21.48 5.18
CA ASP A 287 -16.69 21.25 6.60
C ASP A 287 -15.88 20.06 7.14
N LYS A 288 -15.51 19.10 6.27
CA LYS A 288 -14.70 17.92 6.62
C LYS A 288 -13.20 18.12 6.38
N TRP A 289 -12.82 19.08 5.53
CA TRP A 289 -11.43 19.47 5.30
C TRP A 289 -11.33 20.99 5.17
N SER A 290 -11.25 21.70 6.30
CA SER A 290 -11.15 23.15 6.31
C SER A 290 -9.78 23.64 5.84
N VAL A 291 -9.79 24.67 4.99
CA VAL A 291 -8.58 25.36 4.50
C VAL A 291 -8.82 26.86 4.63
N SER A 292 -8.20 27.50 5.63
CA SER A 292 -8.20 28.96 5.78
C SER A 292 -6.94 29.57 5.17
N ASP A 293 -7.01 30.86 4.83
CA ASP A 293 -6.03 31.68 4.11
C ASP A 293 -4.56 31.22 4.16
N GLY A 294 -4.17 30.37 3.20
CA GLY A 294 -2.80 30.21 2.68
C GLY A 294 -1.70 29.71 3.63
N SER A 295 -1.91 29.71 4.95
CA SER A 295 -1.06 29.04 5.91
C SER A 295 -1.58 27.62 6.08
N VAL A 296 -0.72 26.67 5.76
CA VAL A 296 -0.86 25.31 6.23
C VAL A 296 -1.10 25.42 7.74
N GLN A 297 -2.31 25.12 8.23
CA GLN A 297 -2.43 24.59 9.58
C GLN A 297 -1.74 23.24 9.53
N GLU A 298 -0.42 23.29 9.68
CA GLU A 298 0.32 22.21 10.29
C GLU A 298 -0.37 22.11 11.64
N GLN A 299 -1.16 21.04 11.87
CA GLN A 299 -1.67 20.76 13.20
C GLN A 299 -0.49 20.98 14.15
N ALA A 300 -0.68 21.88 15.12
CA ALA A 300 0.37 22.25 16.04
C ALA A 300 1.02 20.99 16.62
N PRO A 301 2.33 20.97 16.87
CA PRO A 301 3.03 19.80 17.38
C PRO A 301 2.44 19.45 18.75
N GLY A 302 1.54 18.48 18.75
CA GLY A 302 0.71 18.11 19.87
C GLY A 302 0.29 16.67 19.71
N GLY A 303 1.19 15.77 20.09
CA GLY A 303 0.84 14.36 20.23
C GLY A 303 -0.40 14.20 21.09
N ALA A 304 -1.26 13.26 20.69
CA ALA A 304 -2.36 12.73 21.49
C ALA A 304 -3.14 13.79 22.30
N ILE A 305 -3.90 14.64 21.64
CA ILE A 305 -5.06 15.26 22.29
C ILE A 305 -6.29 14.86 21.49
N ALA A 306 -7.08 14.00 22.11
CA ALA A 306 -8.47 13.84 21.76
C ALA A 306 -9.16 15.18 22.00
N ASP A 307 -9.28 16.01 20.96
CA ASP A 307 -10.14 17.19 21.02
C ASP A 307 -11.60 16.75 20.87
N SER A 308 -12.08 16.42 22.06
CA SER A 308 -13.44 16.27 22.54
C SER A 308 -14.23 17.57 22.43
N VAL A 309 -14.56 17.99 21.21
CA VAL A 309 -15.48 19.13 21.01
C VAL A 309 -16.68 18.80 20.13
N VAL A 310 -17.24 17.59 20.28
CA VAL A 310 -18.69 17.32 20.27
C VAL A 310 -18.96 16.08 21.15
N SER A 311 -18.72 16.20 22.46
CA SER A 311 -19.42 15.34 23.42
C SER A 311 -20.73 16.05 23.76
N ALA A 312 -21.78 15.75 22.99
CA ALA A 312 -23.13 15.92 23.52
C ALA A 312 -23.24 15.03 24.77
N PRO A 313 -23.86 15.51 25.87
CA PRO A 313 -24.15 14.63 27.00
C PRO A 313 -25.01 13.48 26.49
N ARG A 314 -24.55 12.25 26.70
CA ARG A 314 -25.44 11.09 26.65
C ARG A 314 -26.35 11.25 27.86
N VAL A 315 -27.56 11.76 27.63
CA VAL A 315 -28.62 11.70 28.63
C VAL A 315 -29.04 10.25 28.66
N ASP A 316 -28.81 9.62 29.81
CA ASP A 316 -29.38 8.33 30.15
C ASP A 316 -30.90 8.47 30.22
N ASP A 317 -31.61 7.64 29.46
CA ASP A 317 -32.91 7.04 29.79
C ASP A 317 -32.94 5.64 29.14
#